data_AF-A0A0W0VAZ2-F1
#
_entry.id   AF-A0A0W0VAZ2-F1
#
_cell.length_a   1.000
_cell.length_b   1.000
_cell.length_c   1.000
_cell.angle_alpha   90.00
_cell.angle_beta   90.00
_cell.angle_gamma   90.00
#
_symmetry.space_group_name_H-M   'P 1'
#
loop_
_entity.id
_entity.type
_entity.pdbx_description
1 polymer ?
#
loop_
_entity_poly.entity_id
_entity_poly.type
_entity_poly.pdbx_seq_one_letter_code
_entity_poly.pdbx_strand_id
1 'polypeptide(L)'
;MSKSKFLQDWIVSNNYLLKTSATKEWDKIIGDKKTQKDIKMSSNGRQLYAYIEGHFAHDHTRIIDSKLREAYANLSLSDFANPSGFAQSKKASKALLHFFEVHHVLENFIKQDVGQHKNRDSQVNAFRRWIVVANLLKQRECYEGYFLVINALWTLEGDLKFSNELPDPCLKLFKKQCNSISPFGNFAELRREINCSSGERRFTPVFLRAKDLTVLNDVLEDIEDSVQPDEPAYEALRKKQSFLREIAKEQKVKTRLPGYLEKKFQEMHLAFQKQNKRGKNCPAGQDNKIKPEEKNKPSTLYQDLLPSFWRRKCNEKKYWEKVFELNNSPSL
;
A
#
# COMPACT_ATOMS: atom_id res chain seq x y z
N MET A 1 -13.73 35.47 20.81
CA MET A 1 -13.02 34.77 19.71
C MET A 1 -13.85 33.58 19.28
N SER A 2 -14.37 33.57 18.04
CA SER A 2 -15.11 32.42 17.50
C SER A 2 -14.15 31.24 17.34
N LYS A 3 -14.37 30.14 18.08
CA LYS A 3 -13.68 28.88 17.85
C LYS A 3 -14.14 28.40 16.47
N SER A 4 -13.26 28.42 15.47
CA SER A 4 -13.56 27.88 14.13
C SER A 4 -14.08 26.45 14.29
N LYS A 5 -15.39 26.26 14.06
CA LYS A 5 -16.05 24.95 14.05
C LYS A 5 -16.02 24.30 12.68
N PHE A 6 -15.41 24.93 11.67
CA PHE A 6 -15.46 24.48 10.28
C PHE A 6 -15.15 22.99 10.10
N LEU A 7 -14.07 22.50 10.69
CA LEU A 7 -13.68 21.09 10.61
C LEU A 7 -14.68 20.14 11.29
N GLN A 8 -15.25 20.56 12.41
CA GLN A 8 -16.24 19.76 13.15
C GLN A 8 -17.59 19.76 12.42
N ASP A 9 -18.03 20.92 11.93
CA ASP A 9 -19.23 21.07 11.12
C ASP A 9 -19.10 20.32 9.80
N TRP A 10 -17.90 20.30 9.19
CA TRP A 10 -17.63 19.56 7.95
C TRP A 10 -17.83 18.04 8.13
N ILE A 11 -17.40 17.49 9.28
CA ILE A 11 -17.57 16.06 9.61
C ILE A 11 -19.01 15.75 10.00
N VAL A 12 -19.64 16.57 10.84
CA VAL A 12 -21.01 16.31 11.31
C VAL A 12 -22.01 16.44 10.17
N SER A 13 -21.80 17.38 9.25
CA SER A 13 -22.73 17.65 8.15
C SER A 13 -22.67 16.62 7.02
N ASN A 14 -21.72 15.68 7.05
CA ASN A 14 -21.55 14.71 5.98
C ASN A 14 -21.12 13.35 6.57
N ASN A 15 -21.83 12.27 6.23
CA ASN A 15 -21.35 10.87 6.33
C ASN A 15 -20.15 10.63 5.40
N TYR A 16 -19.16 11.52 5.49
CA TYR A 16 -18.21 11.86 4.46
C TYR A 16 -17.15 10.80 4.30
N LEU A 17 -16.70 10.24 5.43
CA LEU A 17 -15.69 9.20 5.47
C LEU A 17 -16.12 7.94 4.69
N LEU A 18 -17.43 7.75 4.51
CA LEU A 18 -18.00 6.64 3.72
C LEU A 18 -18.11 6.95 2.22
N LYS A 19 -17.89 8.20 1.79
CA LYS A 19 -17.90 8.57 0.37
C LYS A 19 -16.64 8.05 -0.30
N THR A 20 -16.78 7.60 -1.54
CA THR A 20 -15.67 7.03 -2.31
C THR A 20 -14.62 8.08 -2.70
N SER A 21 -15.03 9.35 -2.87
CA SER A 21 -14.16 10.50 -3.14
C SER A 21 -13.55 11.16 -1.90
N ALA A 22 -13.78 10.60 -0.69
CA ALA A 22 -13.49 11.30 0.55
C ALA A 22 -12.02 11.72 0.72
N THR A 23 -11.08 10.85 0.36
CA THR A 23 -9.65 11.16 0.43
C THR A 23 -9.29 12.34 -0.45
N LYS A 24 -9.83 12.38 -1.67
CA LYS A 24 -9.53 13.42 -2.65
C LYS A 24 -9.97 14.80 -2.19
N GLU A 25 -11.19 14.96 -1.67
CA GLU A 25 -11.65 16.29 -1.26
C GLU A 25 -11.08 16.67 0.10
N TRP A 26 -10.80 15.71 0.99
CA TRP A 26 -9.99 15.95 2.17
C TRP A 26 -8.59 16.48 1.83
N ASP A 27 -7.90 15.87 0.87
CA ASP A 27 -6.59 16.32 0.43
C ASP A 27 -6.64 17.70 -0.23
N LYS A 28 -7.77 18.07 -0.84
CA LYS A 28 -8.01 19.45 -1.30
C LYS A 28 -8.16 20.42 -0.11
N ILE A 29 -8.88 20.01 0.94
CA ILE A 29 -9.13 20.80 2.15
C ILE A 29 -7.85 20.99 2.96
N ILE A 30 -7.01 19.95 3.11
CA ILE A 30 -5.75 20.07 3.85
C ILE A 30 -4.71 20.94 3.12
N GLY A 31 -4.82 21.07 1.80
CA GLY A 31 -4.02 22.00 1.00
C GLY A 31 -4.39 23.48 1.19
N ASP A 32 -5.51 23.78 1.85
CA ASP A 32 -5.96 25.14 2.12
C ASP A 32 -5.32 25.74 3.38
N LYS A 33 -4.80 26.97 3.26
CA LYS A 33 -4.06 27.64 4.35
C LYS A 33 -4.92 27.98 5.55
N LYS A 34 -6.23 28.24 5.38
CA LYS A 34 -7.14 28.49 6.50
C LYS A 34 -7.33 27.19 7.31
N THR A 35 -7.51 26.06 6.62
CA THR A 35 -7.60 24.74 7.26
C THR A 35 -6.31 24.39 8.01
N GLN A 36 -5.14 24.58 7.38
CA GLN A 36 -3.84 24.33 8.03
C GLN A 36 -3.68 25.18 9.30
N LYS A 37 -4.08 26.46 9.25
CA LYS A 37 -4.09 27.35 10.42
C LYS A 37 -5.04 26.86 11.51
N ASP A 38 -6.24 26.39 11.17
CA ASP A 38 -7.21 25.88 12.15
C ASP A 38 -6.69 24.62 12.86
N ILE A 39 -6.07 23.70 12.12
CA ILE A 39 -5.41 22.51 12.69
C ILE A 39 -4.27 22.93 13.61
N LYS A 40 -3.41 23.83 13.15
CA LYS A 40 -2.27 24.34 13.91
C LYS A 40 -2.67 24.98 15.23
N MET A 41 -3.74 25.77 15.24
CA MET A 41 -4.12 26.60 16.40
C MET A 41 -4.96 25.84 17.45
N SER A 42 -5.51 24.66 17.13
CA SER A 42 -6.44 23.94 18.01
C SER A 42 -6.00 22.50 18.30
N SER A 43 -6.04 22.10 19.58
CA SER A 43 -5.81 20.69 19.96
C SER A 43 -6.83 19.76 19.32
N ASN A 44 -8.10 20.18 19.30
CA ASN A 44 -9.16 19.43 18.65
C ASN A 44 -8.92 19.32 17.14
N GLY A 45 -8.43 20.39 16.50
CA GLY A 45 -8.08 20.37 15.07
C GLY A 45 -7.01 19.33 14.74
N ARG A 46 -5.98 19.21 15.58
CA ARG A 46 -4.92 18.19 15.42
C ARG A 46 -5.42 16.77 15.64
N GLN A 47 -6.22 16.55 16.69
CA GLN A 47 -6.83 15.24 16.96
C GLN A 47 -7.71 14.80 15.80
N LEU A 48 -8.47 15.74 15.24
CA LEU A 48 -9.38 15.48 14.14
C LEU A 48 -8.65 15.18 12.82
N TYR A 49 -7.58 15.92 12.54
CA TYR A 49 -6.67 15.60 11.43
C TYR A 49 -6.12 14.17 11.57
N ALA A 50 -5.60 13.81 12.75
CA ALA A 50 -5.06 12.48 13.01
C ALA A 50 -6.14 11.39 12.88
N TYR A 51 -7.35 11.65 13.37
CA TYR A 51 -8.51 10.76 13.24
C TYR A 51 -8.86 10.47 11.77
N ILE A 52 -9.04 11.51 10.95
CA ILE A 52 -9.40 11.38 9.53
C ILE A 52 -8.32 10.63 8.76
N GLU A 53 -7.06 11.01 8.95
CA GLU A 53 -5.92 10.37 8.29
C GLU A 53 -5.77 8.90 8.70
N GLY A 54 -5.97 8.60 9.98
CA GLY A 54 -5.98 7.23 10.48
C GLY A 54 -7.13 6.40 9.90
N HIS A 55 -8.32 6.99 9.78
CA HIS A 55 -9.48 6.33 9.18
C HIS A 55 -9.22 5.97 7.71
N PHE A 56 -8.75 6.93 6.90
CA PHE A 56 -8.42 6.67 5.50
C PHE A 56 -7.31 5.64 5.34
N ALA A 57 -6.28 5.70 6.18
CA ALA A 57 -5.22 4.70 6.15
C ALA A 57 -5.77 3.30 6.44
N HIS A 58 -6.61 3.14 7.48
CA HIS A 58 -7.23 1.85 7.79
C HIS A 58 -8.13 1.33 6.67
N ASP A 59 -8.94 2.20 6.05
CA ASP A 59 -9.80 1.82 4.93
C ASP A 59 -8.99 1.34 3.73
N HIS A 60 -7.93 2.06 3.37
CA HIS A 60 -7.03 1.66 2.28
C HIS A 60 -6.32 0.34 2.59
N THR A 61 -5.82 0.16 3.82
CA THR A 61 -5.26 -1.12 4.28
C THR A 61 -6.27 -2.25 4.15
N ARG A 62 -7.54 -2.04 4.53
CA ARG A 62 -8.59 -3.07 4.44
C ARG A 62 -8.90 -3.45 2.99
N ILE A 63 -8.99 -2.47 2.09
CA ILE A 63 -9.23 -2.72 0.65
C ILE A 63 -8.09 -3.58 0.09
N ILE A 64 -6.84 -3.15 0.28
CA ILE A 64 -5.67 -3.86 -0.26
C ILE A 64 -5.58 -5.28 0.29
N ASP A 65 -5.60 -5.42 1.63
CA ASP A 65 -5.49 -6.73 2.28
C ASP A 65 -6.61 -7.67 1.84
N SER A 66 -7.86 -7.18 1.79
CA SER A 66 -8.99 -8.03 1.46
C SER A 66 -8.99 -8.45 0.00
N LYS A 67 -8.73 -7.53 -0.92
CA LYS A 67 -8.80 -7.82 -2.36
C LYS A 67 -7.64 -8.65 -2.86
N LEU A 68 -6.44 -8.44 -2.32
CA LEU A 68 -5.32 -9.32 -2.63
C LEU A 68 -5.54 -10.73 -2.08
N ARG A 69 -6.07 -10.90 -0.86
CA ARG A 69 -6.38 -12.23 -0.31
C ARG A 69 -7.49 -12.93 -1.06
N GLU A 70 -8.53 -12.20 -1.45
CA GLU A 70 -9.62 -12.74 -2.26
C GLU A 70 -9.10 -13.28 -3.59
N ALA A 71 -8.28 -12.50 -4.31
CA ALA A 71 -7.67 -12.95 -5.56
C ALA A 71 -6.67 -14.11 -5.34
N TYR A 72 -5.86 -14.05 -4.29
CA TYR A 72 -4.88 -15.08 -3.94
C TYR A 72 -5.53 -16.42 -3.58
N ALA A 73 -6.65 -16.38 -2.84
CA ALA A 73 -7.41 -17.58 -2.48
C ALA A 73 -8.02 -18.30 -3.70
N ASN A 74 -8.19 -17.60 -4.81
CA ASN A 74 -8.67 -18.17 -6.07
C ASN A 74 -7.57 -18.79 -6.93
N LEU A 75 -6.30 -18.57 -6.60
CA LEU A 75 -5.18 -19.21 -7.30
C LEU A 75 -5.15 -20.70 -6.99
N SER A 76 -4.91 -21.51 -8.02
CA SER A 76 -4.76 -22.96 -7.85
C SER A 76 -3.35 -23.29 -7.36
N LEU A 77 -3.19 -24.41 -6.64
CA LEU A 77 -1.85 -24.90 -6.32
C LEU A 77 -1.05 -25.27 -7.58
N SER A 78 -1.73 -25.59 -8.69
CA SER A 78 -1.07 -25.80 -9.99
C SER A 78 -0.43 -24.53 -10.55
N ASP A 79 -1.00 -23.34 -10.30
CA ASP A 79 -0.35 -22.07 -10.69
C ASP A 79 1.02 -21.91 -10.02
N PHE A 80 1.15 -22.42 -8.79
CA PHE A 80 2.41 -22.41 -8.03
C PHE A 80 3.33 -23.56 -8.40
N ALA A 81 2.79 -24.77 -8.57
CA ALA A 81 3.57 -25.94 -8.96
C ALA A 81 4.25 -25.75 -10.32
N ASN A 82 3.63 -25.00 -11.23
CA ASN A 82 4.22 -24.54 -12.49
C ASN A 82 4.22 -23.00 -12.56
N PRO A 83 5.27 -22.33 -12.05
CA PRO A 83 5.28 -20.88 -11.91
C PRO A 83 5.50 -20.13 -13.24
N SER A 84 5.57 -20.82 -14.39
CA SER A 84 5.80 -20.19 -15.69
C SER A 84 4.73 -19.16 -16.06
N GLY A 85 3.50 -19.33 -15.57
CA GLY A 85 2.42 -18.35 -15.72
C GLY A 85 2.71 -17.02 -15.03
N PHE A 86 3.53 -16.99 -13.97
CA PHE A 86 3.91 -15.75 -13.29
C PHE A 86 4.87 -14.89 -14.12
N ALA A 87 5.69 -15.52 -14.98
CA ALA A 87 6.61 -14.84 -15.87
C ALA A 87 6.01 -14.58 -17.27
N GLN A 88 5.06 -15.42 -17.71
CA GLN A 88 4.53 -15.39 -19.07
C GLN A 88 2.99 -15.35 -19.03
N SER A 89 2.40 -14.19 -19.30
CA SER A 89 0.93 -14.02 -19.25
C SER A 89 0.16 -14.96 -20.19
N LYS A 90 0.77 -15.43 -21.28
CA LYS A 90 0.16 -16.41 -22.20
C LYS A 90 -0.02 -17.79 -21.57
N LYS A 91 0.78 -18.11 -20.54
CA LYS A 91 0.73 -19.36 -19.77
C LYS A 91 -0.03 -19.21 -18.45
N ALA A 92 -0.45 -18.00 -18.10
CA ALA A 92 -1.18 -17.73 -16.87
C ALA A 92 -2.60 -18.29 -16.95
N SER A 93 -3.07 -18.91 -15.86
CA SER A 93 -4.47 -19.27 -15.72
C SER A 93 -5.36 -18.02 -15.64
N LYS A 94 -6.67 -18.20 -15.81
CA LYS A 94 -7.65 -17.12 -15.63
C LYS A 94 -7.59 -16.52 -14.21
N ALA A 95 -7.37 -17.37 -13.20
CA ALA A 95 -7.25 -16.92 -11.81
C ALA A 95 -5.99 -16.07 -11.61
N LEU A 96 -4.86 -16.48 -12.21
CA LEU A 96 -3.61 -15.73 -12.14
C LEU A 96 -3.70 -14.39 -12.89
N LEU A 97 -4.34 -14.36 -14.07
CA LEU A 97 -4.60 -13.10 -14.78
C LEU A 97 -5.48 -12.15 -13.96
N HIS A 98 -6.50 -12.68 -13.28
CA HIS A 98 -7.33 -11.88 -12.39
C HIS A 98 -6.54 -11.35 -11.18
N PHE A 99 -5.66 -12.17 -10.59
CA PHE A 99 -4.75 -11.72 -9.53
C PHE A 99 -3.88 -10.55 -9.99
N PHE A 100 -3.29 -10.64 -11.19
CA PHE A 100 -2.54 -9.53 -11.78
C PHE A 100 -3.40 -8.30 -12.05
N GLU A 101 -4.64 -8.46 -12.52
CA GLU A 101 -5.57 -7.34 -12.71
C GLU A 101 -5.84 -6.62 -11.37
N VAL A 102 -6.13 -7.35 -10.30
CA VAL A 102 -6.33 -6.78 -8.96
C VAL A 102 -5.08 -6.03 -8.50
N HIS A 103 -3.89 -6.61 -8.69
CA HIS A 103 -2.63 -5.95 -8.35
C HIS A 103 -2.46 -4.62 -9.11
N HIS A 104 -2.70 -4.60 -10.42
CA HIS A 104 -2.61 -3.37 -11.22
C HIS A 104 -3.66 -2.32 -10.85
N VAL A 105 -4.89 -2.72 -10.53
CA VAL A 105 -5.95 -1.80 -10.08
C VAL A 105 -5.52 -1.11 -8.79
N LEU A 106 -5.00 -1.86 -7.82
CA LEU A 106 -4.55 -1.31 -6.54
C LEU A 106 -3.32 -0.41 -6.69
N GLU A 107 -2.34 -0.83 -7.50
CA GLU A 107 -1.16 -0.02 -7.79
C GLU A 107 -1.53 1.30 -8.48
N ASN A 108 -2.39 1.25 -9.50
CA ASN A 108 -2.89 2.44 -10.18
C ASN A 108 -3.68 3.32 -9.21
N PHE A 109 -4.49 2.74 -8.33
CA PHE A 109 -5.21 3.51 -7.31
C PHE A 109 -4.25 4.30 -6.41
N ILE A 110 -3.16 3.70 -5.92
CA ILE A 110 -2.16 4.39 -5.11
C ILE A 110 -1.52 5.55 -5.88
N LYS A 111 -1.08 5.26 -7.12
CA LYS A 111 -0.44 6.26 -7.99
C LYS A 111 -1.38 7.42 -8.31
N GLN A 112 -2.66 7.14 -8.57
CA GLN A 112 -3.67 8.15 -8.86
C GLN A 112 -4.09 8.93 -7.62
N ASP A 113 -4.24 8.28 -6.46
CA ASP A 113 -4.60 8.95 -5.20
C ASP A 113 -3.58 10.04 -4.85
N VAL A 114 -2.28 9.79 -5.10
CA VAL A 114 -1.23 10.81 -4.95
C VAL A 114 -1.16 11.76 -6.15
N GLY A 115 -1.08 11.22 -7.37
CA GLY A 115 -0.74 11.98 -8.59
C GLY A 115 -1.86 12.88 -9.12
N GLN A 116 -3.12 12.63 -8.75
CA GLN A 116 -4.26 13.43 -9.25
C GLN A 116 -4.31 14.86 -8.68
N HIS A 117 -3.56 15.14 -7.62
CA HIS A 117 -3.57 16.43 -6.96
C HIS A 117 -2.69 17.44 -7.71
N LYS A 118 -3.24 18.64 -7.95
CA LYS A 118 -2.48 19.77 -8.52
C LYS A 118 -1.60 20.47 -7.49
N ASN A 119 -2.04 20.51 -6.24
CA ASN A 119 -1.34 21.19 -5.16
C ASN A 119 -0.33 20.25 -4.48
N ARG A 120 0.88 20.75 -4.23
CA ARG A 120 2.00 20.00 -3.64
C ARG A 120 1.75 19.55 -2.19
N ASP A 121 1.13 20.38 -1.36
CA ASP A 121 0.76 20.01 0.02
C ASP A 121 -0.20 18.81 0.02
N SER A 122 -1.19 18.81 -0.89
CA SER A 122 -2.11 17.67 -1.06
C SER A 122 -1.39 16.39 -1.47
N GLN A 123 -0.48 16.47 -2.46
CA GLN A 123 0.31 15.32 -2.90
C GLN A 123 1.18 14.74 -1.77
N VAL A 124 1.87 15.60 -1.03
CA VAL A 124 2.73 15.21 0.09
C VAL A 124 1.93 14.60 1.24
N ASN A 125 0.73 15.11 1.51
CA ASN A 125 -0.17 14.52 2.51
C ASN A 125 -0.63 13.10 2.10
N ALA A 126 -1.08 12.94 0.86
CA ALA A 126 -1.48 11.65 0.31
C ALA A 126 -0.32 10.64 0.31
N PHE A 127 0.88 11.05 -0.11
CA PHE A 127 2.09 10.21 -0.08
C PHE A 127 2.40 9.72 1.35
N ARG A 128 2.34 10.63 2.33
CA ARG A 128 2.54 10.29 3.75
C ARG A 128 1.49 9.32 4.28
N ARG A 129 0.22 9.47 3.89
CA ARG A 129 -0.84 8.50 4.23
C ARG A 129 -0.49 7.09 3.75
N TRP A 130 0.04 6.96 2.53
CA TRP A 130 0.42 5.66 1.98
C TRP A 130 1.62 5.02 2.69
N ILE A 131 2.58 5.79 3.21
CA ILE A 131 3.63 5.28 4.11
C ILE A 131 3.00 4.60 5.34
N VAL A 132 1.97 5.24 5.91
CA VAL A 132 1.24 4.71 7.05
C VAL A 132 0.43 3.46 6.68
N VAL A 133 -0.24 3.46 5.51
CA VAL A 133 -0.94 2.27 4.98
C VAL A 133 0.00 1.07 4.86
N ALA A 134 1.22 1.28 4.33
CA ALA A 134 2.22 0.23 4.25
C ALA A 134 2.60 -0.32 5.63
N ASN A 135 2.76 0.55 6.64
CA ASN A 135 3.05 0.11 8.00
C ASN A 135 1.91 -0.73 8.59
N LEU A 136 0.65 -0.31 8.38
CA LEU A 136 -0.52 -1.05 8.81
C LEU A 136 -0.66 -2.42 8.11
N LEU A 137 -0.32 -2.50 6.81
CA LEU A 137 -0.32 -3.77 6.07
C LEU A 137 0.72 -4.74 6.62
N LYS A 138 1.93 -4.24 6.90
CA LYS A 138 2.98 -5.02 7.55
C LYS A 138 2.58 -5.50 8.95
N GLN A 139 1.97 -4.65 9.77
CA GLN A 139 1.45 -5.04 11.10
C GLN A 139 0.34 -6.09 11.03
N ARG A 140 -0.42 -6.12 9.93
CA ARG A 140 -1.44 -7.15 9.64
C ARG A 140 -0.86 -8.40 8.96
N GLU A 141 0.47 -8.48 8.85
CA GLU A 141 1.18 -9.57 8.17
C GLU A 141 0.75 -9.74 6.70
N CYS A 142 0.24 -8.68 6.08
CA CYS A 142 -0.09 -8.61 4.66
C CYS A 142 1.14 -8.13 3.89
N TYR A 143 2.15 -9.00 3.76
CA TYR A 143 3.43 -8.62 3.15
C TYR A 143 3.32 -8.39 1.64
N GLU A 144 2.42 -9.09 0.94
CA GLU A 144 2.08 -8.81 -0.47
C GLU A 144 1.59 -7.36 -0.63
N GLY A 145 0.59 -6.95 0.16
CA GLY A 145 0.08 -5.58 0.12
C GLY A 145 1.11 -4.54 0.55
N TYR A 146 1.89 -4.85 1.58
CA TYR A 146 3.01 -4.01 2.01
C TYR A 146 4.02 -3.76 0.89
N PHE A 147 4.45 -4.83 0.20
CA PHE A 147 5.38 -4.76 -0.91
C PHE A 147 4.81 -3.94 -2.08
N LEU A 148 3.53 -4.18 -2.44
CA LEU A 148 2.81 -3.43 -3.47
C LEU A 148 2.83 -1.92 -3.18
N VAL A 149 2.49 -1.52 -1.95
CA VAL A 149 2.43 -0.10 -1.58
C VAL A 149 3.82 0.56 -1.64
N ILE A 150 4.85 -0.08 -1.06
CA ILE A 150 6.19 0.52 -1.06
C ILE A 150 6.76 0.64 -2.47
N ASN A 151 6.54 -0.33 -3.36
CA ASN A 151 6.96 -0.21 -4.76
C ASN A 151 6.25 0.91 -5.51
N ALA A 152 4.94 1.08 -5.28
CA ALA A 152 4.19 2.19 -5.86
C ALA A 152 4.74 3.55 -5.38
N LEU A 153 5.06 3.66 -4.08
CA LEU A 153 5.66 4.86 -3.51
C LEU A 153 7.09 5.11 -3.98
N TRP A 154 7.89 4.07 -4.14
CA TRP A 154 9.24 4.18 -4.69
C TRP A 154 9.22 4.74 -6.11
N THR A 155 8.27 4.29 -6.93
CA THR A 155 8.05 4.83 -8.27
C THR A 155 7.74 6.33 -8.22
N LEU A 156 6.78 6.71 -7.38
CA LEU A 156 6.39 8.12 -7.20
C LEU A 156 7.54 8.98 -6.65
N GLU A 157 8.35 8.43 -5.74
CA GLU A 157 9.53 9.12 -5.19
C GLU A 157 10.59 9.38 -6.27
N GLY A 158 10.78 8.43 -7.19
CA GLY A 158 11.66 8.59 -8.36
C GLY A 158 11.33 9.86 -9.14
N ASP A 159 10.05 10.06 -9.43
CA ASP A 159 9.54 11.15 -10.27
C ASP A 159 9.35 12.47 -9.51
N LEU A 160 8.86 12.40 -8.26
CA LEU A 160 8.32 13.57 -7.55
C LEU A 160 9.13 14.00 -6.33
N LYS A 161 10.09 13.21 -5.84
CA LYS A 161 11.00 13.58 -4.73
C LYS A 161 10.29 14.04 -3.43
N PHE A 162 9.21 13.36 -3.05
CA PHE A 162 8.41 13.71 -1.86
C PHE A 162 9.19 13.57 -0.55
N SER A 163 10.21 12.71 -0.51
CA SER A 163 11.00 12.44 0.69
C SER A 163 11.67 13.69 1.28
N ASN A 164 11.96 14.70 0.46
CA ASN A 164 12.54 15.99 0.88
C ASN A 164 11.56 16.88 1.66
N GLU A 165 10.26 16.58 1.59
CA GLU A 165 9.18 17.40 2.14
C GLU A 165 8.45 16.69 3.29
N LEU A 166 8.90 15.50 3.67
CA LEU A 166 8.34 14.73 4.77
C LEU A 166 8.92 15.16 6.12
N PRO A 167 8.13 15.07 7.20
CA PRO A 167 8.66 15.15 8.56
C PRO A 167 9.64 14.02 8.83
N ASP A 168 10.65 14.29 9.65
CA ASP A 168 11.70 13.34 10.02
C ASP A 168 11.21 11.93 10.40
N PRO A 169 10.17 11.77 11.26
CA PRO A 169 9.65 10.44 11.59
C PRO A 169 9.11 9.69 10.37
N CYS A 170 8.39 10.38 9.48
CA CYS A 170 7.85 9.79 8.26
C CYS A 170 8.95 9.40 7.29
N LEU A 171 9.95 10.25 7.11
CA LEU A 171 11.10 9.96 6.25
C LEU A 171 11.88 8.74 6.75
N LYS A 172 12.11 8.65 8.07
CA LYS A 172 12.76 7.49 8.69
C LYS A 172 11.95 6.21 8.51
N LEU A 173 10.63 6.28 8.69
CA LEU A 173 9.73 5.14 8.48
C LEU A 173 9.77 4.69 7.02
N PHE A 174 9.63 5.61 6.06
CA PHE A 174 9.69 5.29 4.63
C PHE A 174 11.02 4.65 4.24
N LYS A 175 12.15 5.26 4.63
CA LYS A 175 13.49 4.68 4.36
C LYS A 175 13.64 3.28 4.95
N LYS A 176 13.17 3.07 6.19
CA LYS A 176 13.16 1.75 6.82
C LYS A 176 12.34 0.76 5.99
N GLN A 177 11.16 1.16 5.52
CA GLN A 177 10.29 0.29 4.73
C GLN A 177 10.90 -0.06 3.36
N CYS A 178 11.53 0.90 2.68
CA CYS A 178 12.26 0.67 1.44
C CYS A 178 13.42 -0.31 1.64
N ASN A 179 14.19 -0.15 2.73
CA ASN A 179 15.25 -1.10 3.08
C ASN A 179 14.69 -2.50 3.36
N SER A 180 13.54 -2.60 4.02
CA SER A 180 12.90 -3.89 4.30
C SER A 180 12.55 -4.67 3.04
N ILE A 181 12.11 -4.01 1.96
CA ILE A 181 11.76 -4.69 0.70
C ILE A 181 12.91 -4.76 -0.31
N SER A 182 14.13 -4.39 0.10
CA SER A 182 15.28 -4.36 -0.79
C SER A 182 15.59 -5.74 -1.37
N PRO A 183 15.94 -5.85 -2.67
CA PRO A 183 16.27 -7.13 -3.29
C PRO A 183 17.63 -7.71 -2.81
N PHE A 184 18.45 -6.93 -2.09
CA PHE A 184 19.76 -7.39 -1.61
C PHE A 184 19.64 -8.66 -0.75
N GLY A 185 20.55 -9.61 -1.00
CA GLY A 185 20.53 -10.89 -0.31
C GLY A 185 19.27 -11.71 -0.57
N ASN A 186 18.66 -11.60 -1.76
CA ASN A 186 17.40 -12.26 -2.10
C ASN A 186 16.25 -11.85 -1.16
N PHE A 187 16.07 -10.55 -0.96
CA PHE A 187 15.08 -9.99 -0.03
C PHE A 187 15.30 -10.45 1.42
N ALA A 188 16.56 -10.49 1.87
CA ALA A 188 16.94 -11.03 3.17
C ALA A 188 16.16 -10.40 4.34
N GLU A 189 15.99 -9.07 4.31
CA GLU A 189 15.28 -8.34 5.36
C GLU A 189 13.79 -8.67 5.39
N LEU A 190 13.11 -8.65 4.23
CA LEU A 190 11.71 -9.04 4.10
C LEU A 190 11.49 -10.49 4.54
N ARG A 191 12.35 -11.41 4.10
CA ARG A 191 12.29 -12.82 4.49
C ARG A 191 12.48 -13.00 6.00
N ARG A 192 13.41 -12.26 6.61
CA ARG A 192 13.58 -12.26 8.07
C ARG A 192 12.30 -11.82 8.78
N GLU A 193 11.67 -10.73 8.34
CA GLU A 193 10.41 -10.25 8.92
C GLU A 193 9.27 -11.27 8.78
N ILE A 194 9.13 -11.90 7.60
CA ILE A 194 8.12 -12.95 7.33
C ILE A 194 8.36 -14.19 8.21
N ASN A 195 9.62 -14.58 8.41
CA ASN A 195 9.99 -15.74 9.22
C ASN A 195 9.82 -15.49 10.73
N CYS A 196 9.98 -14.24 11.19
CA CYS A 196 9.70 -13.86 12.58
C CYS A 196 8.20 -13.71 12.86
N SER A 197 7.35 -13.60 11.84
CA SER A 197 5.89 -13.62 11.96
C SER A 197 5.41 -15.05 12.23
N SER A 198 4.77 -15.24 13.39
CA SER A 198 4.14 -16.50 13.79
C SER A 198 2.63 -16.51 13.54
N GLY A 199 2.06 -15.42 13.03
CA GLY A 199 0.62 -15.28 12.90
C GLY A 199 0.03 -16.12 11.76
N GLU A 200 -1.17 -16.64 12.02
CA GLU A 200 -1.93 -17.43 11.04
C GLU A 200 -2.41 -16.62 9.84
N ARG A 201 -2.28 -15.28 9.91
CA ARG A 201 -2.72 -14.35 8.88
C ARG A 201 -1.59 -13.95 7.94
N ARG A 202 -0.38 -14.49 8.11
CA ARG A 202 0.74 -14.21 7.23
C ARG A 202 0.38 -14.42 5.76
N PHE A 203 0.62 -13.38 4.95
CA PHE A 203 0.44 -13.40 3.51
C PHE A 203 1.77 -13.04 2.86
N THR A 204 2.51 -14.08 2.51
CA THR A 204 3.82 -13.96 1.87
C THR A 204 3.66 -13.40 0.46
N PRO A 205 4.56 -12.52 0.00
CA PRO A 205 4.47 -12.00 -1.35
C PRO A 205 4.50 -13.11 -2.39
N VAL A 206 3.56 -13.04 -3.34
CA VAL A 206 3.33 -14.10 -4.34
C VAL A 206 4.55 -14.26 -5.24
N PHE A 207 5.24 -13.17 -5.56
CA PHE A 207 6.47 -13.23 -6.36
C PHE A 207 7.61 -13.97 -5.66
N LEU A 208 7.70 -13.93 -4.31
CA LEU A 208 8.70 -14.70 -3.56
C LEU A 208 8.37 -16.19 -3.62
N ARG A 209 7.10 -16.56 -3.44
CA ARG A 209 6.63 -17.94 -3.56
C ARG A 209 6.91 -18.49 -4.96
N ALA A 210 6.56 -17.74 -6.01
CA ALA A 210 6.81 -18.11 -7.38
C ALA A 210 8.32 -18.29 -7.66
N LYS A 211 9.15 -17.34 -7.22
CA LYS A 211 10.61 -17.41 -7.37
C LYS A 211 11.21 -18.66 -6.71
N ASP A 212 10.82 -18.93 -5.46
CA ASP A 212 11.36 -20.06 -4.70
C ASP A 212 10.95 -21.40 -5.36
N LEU A 213 9.74 -21.48 -5.90
CA LEU A 213 9.26 -22.67 -6.63
C LEU A 213 9.91 -22.81 -8.00
N THR A 214 10.22 -21.72 -8.71
CA THR A 214 11.01 -21.78 -9.96
C THR A 214 12.37 -22.42 -9.70
N VAL A 215 13.09 -21.96 -8.68
CA VAL A 215 14.43 -22.52 -8.34
C VAL A 215 14.34 -24.00 -7.99
N LEU A 216 13.30 -24.43 -7.27
CA LEU A 216 13.10 -25.84 -6.95
C LEU A 216 12.74 -26.67 -8.19
N ASN A 217 11.92 -26.15 -9.09
CA ASN A 217 11.60 -26.83 -10.35
C ASN A 217 12.82 -26.95 -11.25
N ASP A 218 13.71 -25.96 -11.28
CA ASP A 218 14.95 -26.04 -12.05
C ASP A 218 15.89 -27.15 -11.53
N VAL A 219 15.84 -27.47 -10.24
CA VAL A 219 16.59 -28.60 -9.64
C VAL A 219 15.92 -29.95 -9.91
N LEU A 220 14.59 -29.96 -9.99
CA LEU A 220 13.80 -31.18 -10.20
C LEU A 220 13.63 -31.56 -11.68
N GLU A 221 13.85 -30.61 -12.60
CA GLU A 221 13.70 -30.79 -14.05
C GLU A 221 12.43 -31.62 -14.39
N ASP A 222 12.58 -32.70 -15.18
CA ASP A 222 11.50 -33.62 -15.57
C ASP A 222 11.45 -34.90 -14.69
N ILE A 223 12.23 -34.98 -13.61
CA ILE A 223 12.34 -36.22 -12.80
C ILE A 223 11.39 -36.27 -11.60
N GLU A 224 10.54 -35.25 -11.41
CA GLU A 224 9.67 -35.07 -10.23
C GLU A 224 8.87 -36.33 -9.84
N ASP A 225 8.32 -37.07 -10.81
CA ASP A 225 7.48 -38.25 -10.57
C ASP A 225 8.28 -39.53 -10.26
N SER A 226 9.61 -39.49 -10.41
CA SER A 226 10.49 -40.66 -10.29
C SER A 226 11.52 -40.58 -9.15
N VAL A 227 11.61 -39.43 -8.47
CA VAL A 227 12.64 -39.18 -7.44
C VAL A 227 12.49 -40.13 -6.25
N GLN A 228 13.48 -40.98 -6.02
CA GLN A 228 13.53 -41.87 -4.86
C GLN A 228 14.06 -41.16 -3.60
N PRO A 229 13.71 -41.62 -2.37
CA PRO A 229 14.10 -40.96 -1.12
C PRO A 229 15.62 -40.82 -0.87
N ASP A 230 16.42 -41.67 -1.49
CA ASP A 230 17.88 -41.70 -1.42
C ASP A 230 18.56 -40.77 -2.44
N GLU A 231 17.80 -40.19 -3.36
CA GLU A 231 18.34 -39.27 -4.37
C GLU A 231 18.54 -37.85 -3.83
N PRO A 232 19.59 -37.13 -4.27
CA PRO A 232 19.82 -35.74 -3.90
C PRO A 232 18.63 -34.80 -4.21
N ALA A 233 17.88 -35.10 -5.27
CA ALA A 233 16.70 -34.32 -5.69
C ALA A 233 15.51 -34.46 -4.71
N TYR A 234 15.49 -35.49 -3.85
CA TYR A 234 14.38 -35.73 -2.92
C TYR A 234 14.20 -34.61 -1.90
N GLU A 235 15.30 -33.97 -1.47
CA GLU A 235 15.21 -32.83 -0.56
C GLU A 235 14.50 -31.63 -1.22
N ALA A 236 14.79 -31.38 -2.50
CA ALA A 236 14.13 -30.32 -3.27
C ALA A 236 12.62 -30.61 -3.43
N LEU A 237 12.26 -31.87 -3.71
CA LEU A 237 10.87 -32.31 -3.79
C LEU A 237 10.13 -32.12 -2.46
N ARG A 238 10.74 -32.53 -1.34
CA ARG A 238 10.16 -32.32 0.00
C ARG A 238 9.96 -30.84 0.31
N LYS A 239 10.92 -29.98 -0.04
CA LYS A 239 10.80 -28.52 0.12
C LYS A 239 9.67 -27.94 -0.73
N LYS A 240 9.56 -28.35 -2.01
CA LYS A 240 8.47 -27.95 -2.92
C LYS A 240 7.11 -28.31 -2.33
N GLN A 241 6.92 -29.55 -1.89
CA GLN A 241 5.68 -30.00 -1.23
C GLN A 241 5.38 -29.22 0.05
N SER A 242 6.41 -28.89 0.84
CA SER A 242 6.25 -28.05 2.04
C SER A 242 5.74 -26.64 1.69
N PHE A 243 6.33 -26.00 0.67
CA PHE A 243 5.86 -24.69 0.22
C PHE A 243 4.43 -24.71 -0.31
N LEU A 244 4.05 -25.72 -1.09
CA LEU A 244 2.68 -25.85 -1.57
C LEU A 244 1.68 -26.02 -0.42
N ARG A 245 2.04 -26.77 0.64
CA ARG A 245 1.22 -26.88 1.85
C ARG A 245 1.10 -25.56 2.61
N GLU A 246 2.19 -24.78 2.70
CA GLU A 246 2.15 -23.45 3.31
C GLU A 246 1.27 -22.49 2.52
N ILE A 247 1.39 -22.45 1.19
CA ILE A 247 0.54 -21.64 0.30
C ILE A 247 -0.94 -22.02 0.52
N ALA A 248 -1.25 -23.31 0.51
CA ALA A 248 -2.60 -23.80 0.78
C ALA A 248 -3.12 -23.37 2.16
N LYS A 249 -2.25 -23.26 3.18
CA LYS A 249 -2.62 -22.74 4.50
C LYS A 249 -2.89 -21.24 4.46
N GLU A 250 -2.01 -20.45 3.82
CA GLU A 250 -2.18 -19.00 3.68
C GLU A 250 -3.47 -18.64 2.93
N GLN A 251 -3.82 -19.40 1.87
CA GLN A 251 -5.03 -19.21 1.07
C GLN A 251 -6.35 -19.44 1.82
N LYS A 252 -6.32 -20.14 2.97
CA LYS A 252 -7.52 -20.35 3.80
C LYS A 252 -7.97 -19.10 4.56
N VAL A 253 -7.10 -18.09 4.67
CA VAL A 253 -7.39 -16.85 5.41
C VAL A 253 -8.38 -16.00 4.63
N LYS A 254 -9.65 -16.06 5.04
CA LYS A 254 -10.70 -15.23 4.46
C LYS A 254 -10.74 -13.87 5.13
N THR A 255 -10.97 -12.84 4.32
CA THR A 255 -11.23 -11.48 4.79
C THR A 255 -12.46 -10.97 4.08
N ARG A 256 -13.35 -10.31 4.82
CA ARG A 256 -14.57 -9.73 4.26
C ARG A 256 -14.45 -8.21 4.28
N LEU A 257 -14.60 -7.62 3.11
CA LEU A 257 -14.61 -6.18 2.96
C LEU A 257 -16.02 -5.64 3.30
N PRO A 258 -16.16 -4.60 4.14
CA PRO A 258 -17.43 -3.92 4.34
C PRO A 258 -18.03 -3.40 3.02
N GLY A 259 -19.35 -3.35 2.93
CA GLY A 259 -20.05 -2.99 1.67
C GLY A 259 -19.67 -1.62 1.10
N TYR A 260 -19.41 -0.62 1.94
CA TYR A 260 -18.98 0.70 1.47
C TYR A 260 -17.57 0.67 0.85
N LEU A 261 -16.66 -0.14 1.39
CA LEU A 261 -15.32 -0.34 0.84
C LEU A 261 -15.33 -1.23 -0.41
N GLU A 262 -16.25 -2.19 -0.46
CA GLU A 262 -16.50 -2.98 -1.67
C GLU A 262 -16.91 -2.09 -2.83
N LYS A 263 -17.88 -1.20 -2.60
CA LYS A 263 -18.28 -0.19 -3.58
C LYS A 263 -17.11 0.70 -3.98
N LYS A 264 -16.29 1.15 -3.03
CA LYS A 264 -15.10 1.95 -3.30
C LYS A 264 -14.13 1.22 -4.24
N PHE A 265 -13.84 -0.06 -4.00
CA PHE A 265 -12.99 -0.87 -4.87
C PHE A 265 -13.59 -1.06 -6.28
N GLN A 266 -14.90 -1.31 -6.38
CA GLN A 266 -15.58 -1.43 -7.67
C GLN A 266 -15.43 -0.15 -8.51
N GLU A 267 -15.55 1.03 -7.89
CA GLU A 267 -15.33 2.30 -8.57
C GLU A 267 -13.87 2.47 -9.03
N MET A 268 -12.88 2.05 -8.23
CA MET A 268 -11.46 2.02 -8.64
C MET A 268 -11.26 1.13 -9.86
N HIS A 269 -11.86 -0.06 -9.84
CA HIS A 269 -11.78 -1.04 -10.93
C HIS A 269 -12.38 -0.48 -12.23
N LEU A 270 -13.58 0.12 -12.14
CA LEU A 270 -14.22 0.77 -13.29
C LEU A 270 -13.39 1.94 -13.83
N ALA A 271 -12.77 2.74 -12.96
CA ALA A 271 -11.88 3.82 -13.37
C ALA A 271 -10.65 3.29 -14.12
N PHE A 272 -10.02 2.23 -13.60
CA PHE A 272 -8.88 1.56 -14.24
C PHE A 272 -9.24 1.00 -15.62
N GLN A 273 -10.38 0.30 -15.74
CA GLN A 273 -10.84 -0.22 -17.02
C GLN A 273 -11.11 0.89 -18.05
N LYS A 274 -11.70 2.02 -17.62
CA LYS A 274 -11.91 3.20 -18.49
C LYS A 274 -10.59 3.79 -18.98
N GLN A 275 -9.56 3.85 -18.13
CA GLN A 275 -8.22 4.32 -18.50
C GLN A 275 -7.58 3.38 -19.53
N ASN A 276 -7.62 2.06 -19.30
CA ASN A 276 -7.05 1.08 -20.22
C ASN A 276 -7.74 1.08 -21.59
N LYS A 277 -9.06 1.28 -21.64
CA LYS A 277 -9.80 1.42 -22.90
C LYS A 277 -9.36 2.65 -23.70
N ARG A 278 -9.07 3.76 -23.03
CA ARG A 278 -8.56 4.99 -23.67
C ARG A 278 -7.13 4.81 -24.16
N GLY A 279 -6.28 4.15 -23.37
CA GLY A 279 -4.87 3.88 -23.72
C GLY A 279 -4.71 2.98 -24.95
N LYS A 280 -5.61 2.02 -25.19
CA LYS A 280 -5.60 1.16 -26.40
C LYS A 280 -5.82 1.91 -27.71
N ASN A 281 -6.36 3.13 -27.66
CA ASN A 281 -6.58 3.97 -28.84
C ASN A 281 -5.51 5.05 -29.03
N CYS A 282 -4.48 5.08 -28.16
CA CYS A 282 -3.31 5.96 -28.31
C CYS A 282 -2.09 5.11 -28.68
N PRO A 283 -1.20 5.58 -29.57
CA PRO A 283 0.00 4.83 -29.95
C PRO A 283 0.87 4.54 -28.74
N ALA A 284 1.33 3.28 -28.65
CA ALA A 284 2.17 2.78 -27.57
C ALA A 284 3.43 3.64 -27.41
N GLY A 285 3.62 4.27 -26.25
CA GLY A 285 4.80 5.10 -25.97
C GLY A 285 4.56 6.31 -25.05
N GLN A 286 3.30 6.68 -24.77
CA GLN A 286 3.02 7.64 -23.70
C GLN A 286 2.79 6.90 -22.40
N ASP A 287 3.87 6.52 -21.72
CA ASP A 287 3.82 6.35 -20.28
C ASP A 287 3.18 7.61 -19.70
N ASN A 288 2.15 7.43 -18.87
CA ASN A 288 1.59 8.48 -18.03
C ASN A 288 2.64 8.89 -16.99
N LYS A 289 3.81 9.39 -17.42
CA LYS A 289 4.72 10.14 -16.58
C LYS A 289 3.87 11.26 -16.01
N ILE A 290 3.68 11.22 -14.70
CA ILE A 290 3.11 12.33 -13.96
C ILE A 290 4.09 13.47 -14.20
N LYS A 291 3.82 14.28 -15.23
CA LYS A 291 4.69 15.42 -15.54
C LYS A 291 4.64 16.30 -14.30
N PRO A 292 5.77 16.60 -13.67
CA PRO A 292 5.81 17.66 -12.68
C PRO A 292 5.24 18.88 -13.38
N GLU A 293 4.10 19.41 -12.92
CA GLU A 293 3.68 20.73 -13.37
C GLU A 293 4.85 21.66 -13.07
N GLU A 294 5.42 22.24 -14.12
CA GLU A 294 6.58 23.13 -14.03
C GLU A 294 6.28 24.23 -13.01
N LYS A 295 7.09 24.28 -11.95
CA LYS A 295 7.11 25.30 -10.89
C LYS A 295 6.09 25.15 -9.74
N ASN A 296 5.74 23.94 -9.32
CA ASN A 296 5.12 23.79 -8.01
C ASN A 296 6.13 24.08 -6.89
N LYS A 297 5.85 25.10 -6.08
CA LYS A 297 6.62 25.43 -4.86
C LYS A 297 6.70 24.19 -3.95
N PRO A 298 7.82 23.99 -3.23
CA PRO A 298 7.91 22.90 -2.26
C PRO A 298 6.77 22.99 -1.25
N SER A 299 6.30 21.85 -0.77
CA SER A 299 5.27 21.78 0.25
C SER A 299 5.72 22.54 1.49
N THR A 300 4.77 23.30 2.04
CA THR A 300 4.92 23.98 3.34
C THR A 300 4.01 23.37 4.40
N LEU A 301 3.25 22.32 4.04
CA LEU A 301 2.23 21.69 4.85
C LEU A 301 2.69 21.43 6.29
N TYR A 302 3.75 20.65 6.47
CA TYR A 302 4.15 20.24 7.81
C TYR A 302 4.78 21.38 8.62
N GLN A 303 5.38 22.37 7.95
CA GLN A 303 5.83 23.60 8.63
C GLN A 303 4.65 24.44 9.14
N ASP A 304 3.53 24.40 8.40
CA ASP A 304 2.32 25.16 8.67
C ASP A 304 1.34 24.45 9.61
N LEU A 305 1.47 23.13 9.80
CA LEU A 305 0.70 22.37 10.78
C LEU A 305 1.34 22.41 12.19
N LEU A 306 2.60 22.81 12.32
CA LEU A 306 3.28 22.91 13.62
C LEU A 306 2.81 24.12 14.44
N PRO A 307 2.39 23.93 15.71
CA PRO A 307 1.97 25.06 16.55
C PRO A 307 3.15 26.01 16.82
N SER A 308 2.88 27.31 16.82
CA SER A 308 3.90 28.37 16.88
C SER A 308 4.81 28.31 18.12
N PHE A 309 4.29 27.82 19.25
CA PHE A 309 5.05 27.63 20.48
C PHE A 309 6.15 26.56 20.36
N TRP A 310 5.99 25.57 19.46
CA TRP A 310 6.90 24.44 19.32
C TRP A 310 8.22 24.83 18.67
N ARG A 311 8.26 25.96 17.94
CA ARG A 311 9.50 26.51 17.39
C ARG A 311 10.50 27.00 18.46
N ARG A 312 10.10 27.09 19.74
CA ARG A 312 10.94 27.67 20.81
C ARG A 312 11.46 26.67 21.85
N LYS A 313 10.74 25.58 22.16
CA LYS A 313 11.12 24.68 23.30
C LYS A 313 10.69 23.20 23.20
N CYS A 314 10.10 22.72 22.11
CA CYS A 314 9.63 21.32 22.02
C CYS A 314 10.17 20.57 20.81
N ASN A 315 10.25 19.24 20.96
CA ASN A 315 10.80 18.33 19.96
C ASN A 315 9.74 17.99 18.90
N GLU A 316 9.78 18.67 17.76
CA GLU A 316 8.95 18.41 16.56
C GLU A 316 8.83 16.92 16.23
N LYS A 317 9.94 16.19 16.37
CA LYS A 317 9.99 14.74 16.14
C LYS A 317 8.96 13.99 16.97
N LYS A 318 8.88 14.28 18.28
CA LYS A 318 7.94 13.62 19.21
C LYS A 318 6.48 13.93 18.87
N TYR A 319 6.21 15.13 18.36
CA TYR A 319 4.87 15.51 17.94
C TYR A 319 4.43 14.66 16.74
N TRP A 320 5.25 14.61 15.70
CA TRP A 320 4.94 13.82 14.49
C TRP A 320 4.94 12.32 14.75
N GLU A 321 5.85 11.80 15.60
CA GLU A 321 5.80 10.43 16.09
C GLU A 321 4.41 10.13 16.68
N LYS A 322 3.91 10.96 17.61
CA LYS A 322 2.58 10.77 18.20
C LYS A 322 1.42 10.87 17.22
N VAL A 323 1.49 11.77 16.23
CA VAL A 323 0.42 11.94 15.23
C VAL A 323 0.38 10.77 14.25
N PHE A 324 1.53 10.12 13.99
CA PHE A 324 1.66 9.08 12.98
C PHE A 324 1.81 7.66 13.55
N GLU A 325 2.04 7.51 14.85
CA GLU A 325 1.92 6.25 15.59
C GLU A 325 0.43 5.85 15.68
N LEU A 326 -0.10 5.31 14.59
CA LEU A 326 -1.41 4.66 14.57
C LEU A 326 -1.35 3.30 15.28
N ASN A 327 -1.08 3.29 16.59
CA ASN A 327 -1.12 2.06 17.40
C ASN A 327 -2.52 1.76 17.93
N ASN A 328 -3.45 2.72 17.85
CA ASN A 328 -4.83 2.54 18.30
C ASN A 328 -5.78 2.85 17.14
N SER A 329 -6.69 1.92 16.83
CA SER A 329 -7.93 2.30 16.14
C SER A 329 -8.53 3.47 16.91
N PRO A 330 -8.87 4.59 16.26
CA PRO A 330 -9.42 5.71 16.98
C PRO A 330 -10.81 5.33 17.49
N SER A 331 -10.90 4.95 18.76
CA SER A 331 -12.14 5.06 19.53
C SER A 331 -12.41 6.53 19.74
N LEU A 332 -13.58 6.99 19.28
CA LEU A 332 -14.11 8.32 19.55
C LEU A 332 -14.32 8.55 21.05
#